data_AF-A0A0C2W296-F1
#
_entry.id   AF-A0A0C2W296-F1
#
_cell.length_a   1.000
_cell.length_b   1.000
_cell.length_c   1.000
_cell.angle_alpha   90.00
_cell.angle_beta   90.00
_cell.angle_gamma   90.00
#
_symmetry.space_group_name_H-M   'P 1'
#
loop_
_entity.id
_entity.type
_entity.pdbx_description
1 polymer ?
#
loop_
_entity_poly.entity_id
_entity_poly.type
_entity_poly.pdbx_seq_one_letter_code
_entity_poly.pdbx_strand_id
1 'polypeptide(L)'
;HRECNTELTDGCTRCGPKQTGTCCDLHNPDAFAYIQSPVIKPSRKQPCSSIPKHVVDETDTGLLRALENWRCNETEKTYGKHYLRNLGPGLVMGTAVRDRIVECARFSKIRTIADLEKETKWDSASEHGAAIIAIITEHYPLP
;
A
#
# COMPACT_ATOMS: atom_id res chain seq x y z
N HIS A 1 -29.63 -20.81 42.64
CA HIS A 1 -29.69 -21.92 41.66
C HIS A 1 -29.10 -23.24 42.17
N ARG A 2 -28.03 -23.24 42.99
CA ARG A 2 -27.49 -24.46 43.65
C ARG A 2 -28.39 -25.05 44.74
N GLU A 3 -29.38 -24.31 45.21
CA GLU A 3 -30.31 -24.72 46.27
C GLU A 3 -31.52 -25.52 45.77
N CYS A 4 -31.63 -25.77 44.46
CA CYS A 4 -32.75 -26.49 43.88
C CYS A 4 -32.75 -28.00 44.22
N ASN A 5 -31.59 -28.54 44.59
CA ASN A 5 -31.45 -29.90 45.13
C ASN A 5 -30.18 -29.95 45.98
N THR A 6 -30.32 -30.07 47.30
CA THR A 6 -29.20 -30.07 48.26
C THR A 6 -28.43 -31.40 48.31
N GLU A 7 -28.93 -32.46 47.67
CA GLU A 7 -28.23 -33.74 47.59
C GLU A 7 -27.16 -33.77 46.49
N LEU A 8 -27.20 -32.80 45.56
CA LEU A 8 -26.26 -32.70 44.45
C LEU A 8 -25.46 -31.40 44.54
N THR A 9 -24.12 -31.52 44.59
CA THR A 9 -23.19 -30.40 44.75
C THR A 9 -23.30 -29.32 43.67
N ASP A 10 -23.77 -29.69 42.47
CA ASP A 10 -23.89 -28.79 41.31
C ASP A 10 -25.35 -28.44 40.94
N GLY A 11 -26.32 -28.87 41.74
CA GLY A 11 -27.75 -28.68 41.46
C GLY A 11 -28.33 -29.69 40.46
N CYS A 12 -29.63 -29.63 40.22
CA CYS A 12 -30.33 -30.58 39.35
C CYS A 12 -29.95 -30.41 37.86
N THR A 13 -30.30 -31.38 37.01
CA THR A 13 -30.01 -31.39 35.56
C THR A 13 -30.51 -30.14 34.80
N ARG A 14 -31.47 -29.39 35.34
CA ARG A 14 -31.91 -28.09 34.78
C ARG A 14 -31.07 -26.91 35.23
N CYS A 15 -30.50 -26.96 36.43
CA CYS A 15 -29.84 -25.83 37.09
C CYS A 15 -28.32 -25.95 37.15
N GLY A 16 -27.78 -27.15 36.95
CA GLY A 16 -26.34 -27.39 36.85
C GLY A 16 -25.77 -26.84 35.54
N PRO A 17 -24.52 -26.37 35.54
CA PRO A 17 -23.86 -25.90 34.33
C PRO A 17 -23.80 -27.04 33.30
N LYS A 18 -24.40 -26.81 32.13
CA LYS A 18 -24.29 -27.76 31.01
C LYS A 18 -22.85 -27.77 30.54
N GLN A 19 -22.24 -28.95 30.42
CA GLN A 19 -21.00 -29.10 29.70
C GLN A 19 -21.26 -28.70 28.24
N THR A 20 -20.70 -27.57 27.84
CA THR A 20 -20.68 -27.17 26.43
C THR A 20 -19.76 -28.14 25.71
N GLY A 21 -20.33 -29.01 24.88
CA GLY A 21 -19.54 -29.81 23.95
C GLY A 21 -18.74 -28.85 23.08
N THR A 22 -17.41 -28.99 23.13
CA THR A 22 -16.39 -28.32 22.32
C THR A 22 -16.13 -26.82 22.57
N CYS A 23 -14.95 -26.52 23.14
CA CYS A 23 -14.24 -25.25 22.97
C CYS A 23 -13.20 -25.47 21.84
N CYS A 24 -13.37 -24.75 20.74
CA CYS A 24 -12.91 -25.17 19.42
C CYS A 24 -11.39 -25.28 19.24
N ASP A 25 -10.57 -24.47 19.92
CA ASP A 25 -9.13 -24.41 19.59
C ASP A 25 -8.22 -25.27 20.48
N LEU A 26 -8.74 -25.84 21.58
CA LEU A 26 -7.91 -26.54 22.57
C LEU A 26 -7.84 -28.07 22.39
N HIS A 27 -8.85 -28.69 21.77
CA HIS A 27 -9.01 -30.15 21.77
C HIS A 27 -8.85 -30.80 20.39
N ASN A 28 -8.89 -30.04 19.30
CA ASN A 28 -8.59 -30.54 17.96
C ASN A 28 -7.81 -29.49 17.14
N PRO A 29 -6.51 -29.32 17.41
CA PRO A 29 -5.68 -28.36 16.69
C PRO A 29 -5.61 -28.66 15.18
N ASP A 30 -5.80 -29.92 14.77
CA ASP A 30 -5.82 -30.33 13.36
C ASP A 30 -7.07 -29.87 12.61
N ALA A 31 -8.16 -29.56 13.32
CA ALA A 31 -9.38 -29.02 12.72
C ALA A 31 -9.17 -27.67 12.03
N PHE A 32 -8.06 -26.97 12.31
CA PHE A 32 -7.72 -25.67 11.72
C PHE A 32 -6.46 -25.73 10.84
N ALA A 33 -5.93 -26.91 10.56
CA ALA A 33 -4.77 -27.08 9.70
C ALA A 33 -4.99 -26.49 8.29
N TYR A 34 -6.24 -26.47 7.80
CA TYR A 34 -6.59 -25.84 6.52
C TYR A 34 -6.50 -24.30 6.52
N ILE A 35 -6.49 -23.67 7.70
CA ILE A 35 -6.32 -22.21 7.86
C ILE A 35 -4.84 -21.83 7.99
N GLN A 36 -3.96 -22.80 8.27
CA GLN A 36 -2.53 -22.55 8.41
C GLN A 36 -1.90 -22.27 7.05
N SER A 37 -1.85 -20.99 6.69
CA SER A 37 -1.06 -20.51 5.55
C SER A 37 0.40 -20.38 5.98
N PRO A 38 1.38 -20.86 5.18
CA PRO A 38 2.78 -20.60 5.47
C PRO A 38 3.03 -19.10 5.50
N VAL A 39 3.59 -18.60 6.60
CA VAL A 39 4.00 -17.21 6.70
C VAL A 39 5.23 -17.01 5.80
N ILE A 40 4.98 -16.65 4.54
CA ILE A 40 6.04 -16.24 3.62
C ILE A 40 6.53 -14.88 4.10
N LYS A 41 7.70 -14.84 4.74
CA LYS A 41 8.36 -13.58 5.08
C LYS A 41 8.81 -12.93 3.77
N PRO A 42 8.24 -11.77 3.38
CA PRO A 42 8.69 -11.10 2.17
C PRO A 42 10.15 -10.69 2.34
N SER A 43 10.91 -10.73 1.24
CA SER A 43 12.28 -10.22 1.24
C SER A 43 12.26 -8.72 1.57
N ARG A 44 13.28 -8.26 2.32
CA ARG A 44 13.36 -6.86 2.74
C ARG A 44 13.55 -5.99 1.49
N LYS A 45 12.54 -5.20 1.12
CA LYS A 45 12.66 -4.19 0.06
C LYS A 45 13.77 -3.20 0.42
N GLN A 46 14.51 -2.75 -0.59
CA GLN A 46 15.54 -1.73 -0.38
C GLN A 46 14.92 -0.45 0.21
N PRO A 47 15.61 0.22 1.15
CA PRO A 47 15.11 1.46 1.73
C PRO A 47 15.16 2.60 0.69
N CYS A 48 14.18 3.50 0.76
CA CYS A 48 14.15 4.74 0.00
C CYS A 48 15.22 5.71 0.53
N SER A 49 15.72 6.60 -0.32
CA SER A 49 16.71 7.60 0.05
C SER A 49 16.15 8.61 1.05
N SER A 50 16.96 9.05 2.02
CA SER A 50 16.60 10.21 2.84
C SER A 50 16.87 11.49 2.04
N ILE A 51 15.82 12.29 1.82
CA ILE A 51 15.91 13.55 1.07
C ILE A 51 15.92 14.72 2.06
N PRO A 52 16.93 15.61 2.01
CA PRO A 52 16.94 16.83 2.82
C PRO A 52 15.75 17.73 2.49
N LYS A 53 15.22 18.40 3.52
CA LYS A 53 14.23 19.47 3.31
C LYS A 53 14.87 20.57 2.47
N HIS A 54 14.17 21.01 1.44
CA HIS A 54 14.61 22.08 0.55
C HIS A 54 13.44 23.00 0.21
N VAL A 55 13.76 24.19 -0.28
CA VAL A 55 12.78 25.14 -0.80
C VAL A 55 12.50 24.79 -2.24
N VAL A 56 11.22 24.61 -2.57
CA VAL A 56 10.74 24.33 -3.94
C VAL A 56 11.19 25.46 -4.85
N ASP A 57 11.89 25.12 -5.94
CA ASP A 57 12.30 26.09 -6.96
C ASP A 57 11.37 26.09 -8.18
N GLU A 58 11.68 26.92 -9.17
CA GLU A 58 10.90 27.00 -10.41
C GLU A 58 10.99 25.72 -11.25
N THR A 59 12.13 25.01 -11.19
CA THR A 59 12.35 23.75 -11.91
C THR A 59 11.51 22.62 -11.29
N ASP A 60 11.49 22.55 -9.96
CA ASP A 60 10.64 21.66 -9.16
C ASP A 60 9.17 21.89 -9.47
N THR A 61 8.75 23.16 -9.54
CA THR A 61 7.38 23.55 -9.89
C THR A 61 7.05 23.17 -11.35
N GLY A 62 8.01 23.37 -12.26
CA GLY A 62 7.90 22.97 -13.66
C GLY A 62 7.71 21.46 -13.81
N LEU A 63 8.54 20.67 -13.13
CA LEU A 63 8.46 19.22 -13.10
C LEU A 63 7.14 18.74 -12.50
N LEU A 64 6.70 19.34 -11.39
CA LEU A 64 5.42 19.02 -10.76
C LEU A 64 4.26 19.22 -11.74
N ARG A 65 4.26 20.34 -12.48
CA ARG A 65 3.23 20.63 -13.49
C ARG A 65 3.29 19.65 -14.67
N ALA A 66 4.49 19.31 -15.14
CA ALA A 66 4.66 18.34 -16.23
C ALA A 66 4.13 16.96 -15.83
N LEU A 67 4.45 16.51 -14.62
CA LEU A 67 3.91 15.27 -14.06
C LEU A 67 2.39 15.33 -13.88
N GLU A 68 1.83 16.45 -13.42
CA GLU A 68 0.37 16.59 -13.28
C GLU A 68 -0.35 16.50 -14.63
N ASN A 69 0.17 17.19 -15.65
CA ASN A 69 -0.36 17.12 -17.00
C ASN A 69 -0.29 15.70 -17.56
N TRP A 70 0.86 15.03 -17.36
CA TRP A 70 1.02 13.64 -17.77
C TRP A 70 0.00 12.72 -17.07
N ARG A 71 -0.20 12.86 -15.75
CA ARG A 71 -1.17 12.06 -14.99
C ARG A 71 -2.60 12.26 -15.49
N CYS A 72 -2.98 13.50 -15.78
CA CYS A 72 -4.30 13.82 -16.35
C CYS A 72 -4.48 13.15 -17.71
N ASN A 73 -3.51 13.32 -18.61
CA ASN A 73 -3.56 12.77 -19.96
C ASN A 73 -3.62 11.23 -19.94
N GLU A 74 -2.79 10.58 -19.13
CA GLU A 74 -2.75 9.12 -19.06
C GLU A 74 -4.04 8.55 -18.42
N THR A 75 -4.63 9.27 -17.47
CA THR A 75 -5.93 8.89 -16.88
C THR A 75 -7.06 9.02 -17.89
N GLU A 76 -7.10 10.12 -18.65
CA GLU A 76 -8.08 10.31 -19.73
C GLU A 76 -7.92 9.25 -20.83
N LYS A 77 -6.68 8.91 -21.18
CA LYS A 77 -6.38 7.89 -22.19
C LYS A 77 -6.76 6.48 -21.73
N THR A 78 -6.50 6.12 -20.48
CA THR A 78 -6.68 4.75 -19.96
C THR A 78 -8.12 4.49 -19.51
N TYR A 79 -8.72 5.46 -18.81
CA TYR A 79 -10.05 5.30 -18.20
C TYR A 79 -11.12 6.15 -18.88
N GLY A 80 -10.74 7.15 -19.67
CA GLY A 80 -11.67 8.07 -20.30
C GLY A 80 -11.91 9.35 -19.48
N LYS A 81 -12.35 10.40 -20.17
CA LYS A 81 -12.57 11.74 -19.61
C LYS A 81 -13.52 11.78 -18.41
N HIS A 82 -14.51 10.89 -18.37
CA HIS A 82 -15.48 10.83 -17.26
C HIS A 82 -14.81 10.42 -15.95
N TYR A 83 -13.88 9.47 -15.99
CA TYR A 83 -13.13 9.01 -14.83
C TYR A 83 -12.15 10.08 -14.35
N LEU A 84 -11.46 10.76 -15.28
CA LEU A 84 -10.61 11.90 -14.93
C LEU A 84 -11.41 12.97 -14.18
N ARG A 85 -12.63 13.29 -14.61
CA ARG A 85 -13.46 14.31 -13.95
C ARG A 85 -13.94 13.89 -12.55
N ASN A 86 -14.30 12.62 -12.37
CA ASN A 86 -14.94 12.17 -11.12
C ASN A 86 -13.95 11.62 -10.08
N LEU A 87 -12.92 10.90 -10.53
CA LEU A 87 -11.93 10.23 -9.67
C LEU A 87 -10.56 10.90 -9.72
N GLY A 88 -10.28 11.69 -10.76
CA GLY A 88 -9.05 12.45 -10.89
C GLY A 88 -7.86 11.62 -11.39
N PRO A 89 -6.70 12.29 -11.56
CA PRO A 89 -5.44 11.68 -12.02
C PRO A 89 -4.82 10.69 -11.02
N GLY A 90 -5.44 10.54 -9.84
CA GLY A 90 -5.01 9.60 -8.79
C GLY A 90 -5.09 8.13 -9.21
N LEU A 91 -5.91 7.80 -10.22
CA LEU A 91 -6.06 6.43 -10.72
C LEU A 91 -4.77 5.88 -11.33
N VAL A 92 -4.00 6.73 -12.02
CA VAL A 92 -2.72 6.31 -12.65
C VAL A 92 -1.57 6.44 -11.66
N MET A 93 -1.48 7.57 -10.96
CA MET A 93 -0.39 7.85 -10.02
C MET A 93 -0.94 8.69 -8.88
N GLY A 94 -0.63 8.32 -7.63
CA GLY A 94 -1.01 9.11 -6.45
C GLY A 94 -0.20 10.40 -6.31
N THR A 95 -0.75 11.40 -5.62
CA THR A 95 -0.03 12.66 -5.34
C THR A 95 1.25 12.44 -4.54
N ALA A 96 1.24 11.52 -3.56
CA ALA A 96 2.43 11.17 -2.79
C ALA A 96 3.56 10.61 -3.67
N VAL A 97 3.24 9.81 -4.69
CA VAL A 97 4.22 9.29 -5.66
C VAL A 97 4.78 10.44 -6.51
N ARG A 98 3.91 11.31 -7.03
CA ARG A 98 4.31 12.50 -7.79
C ARG A 98 5.25 13.39 -6.99
N ASP A 99 4.87 13.74 -5.77
CA ASP A 99 5.65 14.65 -4.93
C ASP A 99 7.00 14.04 -4.58
N ARG A 100 7.03 12.72 -4.32
CA ARG A 100 8.26 11.97 -4.10
C ARG A 100 9.19 11.98 -5.31
N ILE A 101 8.65 11.90 -6.52
CA ILE A 101 9.44 11.99 -7.75
C ILE A 101 10.13 13.36 -7.84
N VAL A 102 9.38 14.44 -7.60
CA VAL A 102 9.92 15.81 -7.61
C VAL A 102 11.05 15.97 -6.60
N GLU A 103 10.81 15.54 -5.35
CA GLU A 103 11.82 15.56 -4.28
C GLU A 103 13.09 14.80 -4.67
N CYS A 104 12.97 13.66 -5.33
CA CYS A 104 14.10 12.81 -5.69
C CYS A 104 14.84 13.28 -6.95
N ALA A 105 14.13 13.88 -7.90
CA ALA A 105 14.66 14.32 -9.19
C ALA A 105 15.77 15.36 -9.01
N ARG A 106 15.54 16.36 -8.15
CA ARG A 106 16.50 17.43 -7.85
C ARG A 106 17.86 16.91 -7.37
N PHE A 107 17.86 15.84 -6.58
CA PHE A 107 19.08 15.22 -6.06
C PHE A 107 19.60 14.09 -6.95
N SER A 108 19.12 14.00 -8.19
CA SER A 108 19.48 12.95 -9.15
C SER A 108 19.29 11.52 -8.62
N LYS A 109 18.30 11.31 -7.72
CA LYS A 109 18.07 10.00 -7.10
C LYS A 109 17.28 9.05 -8.00
N ILE A 110 16.58 9.58 -8.99
CA ILE A 110 15.83 8.80 -9.97
C ILE A 110 16.49 9.01 -11.34
N ARG A 111 17.16 7.99 -11.87
CA ARG A 111 17.75 7.99 -13.22
C ARG A 111 17.28 6.81 -14.06
N THR A 112 16.96 5.71 -13.40
CA THR A 112 16.48 4.49 -14.02
C THR A 112 15.09 4.13 -13.50
N ILE A 113 14.41 3.23 -14.21
CA ILE A 113 13.11 2.69 -13.75
C ILE A 113 13.27 1.97 -12.39
N ALA A 114 14.40 1.29 -12.17
CA ALA A 114 14.70 0.64 -10.89
C ALA A 114 14.83 1.67 -9.73
N ASP A 115 15.41 2.84 -10.00
CA ASP A 115 15.46 3.91 -9.00
C ASP A 115 14.06 4.47 -8.71
N LEU A 116 13.24 4.65 -9.74
CA LEU A 116 11.86 5.09 -9.61
C LEU A 116 11.06 4.11 -8.73
N GLU A 117 11.14 2.81 -9.01
CA GLU A 117 10.52 1.75 -8.22
C GLU A 117 11.01 1.77 -6.76
N LYS A 118 12.32 1.91 -6.57
CA LYS A 118 12.93 1.95 -5.23
C LYS A 118 12.45 3.16 -4.42
N GLU A 119 12.42 4.35 -5.02
CA GLU A 119 12.14 5.59 -4.31
C GLU A 119 10.66 5.84 -4.08
N THR A 120 9.80 5.35 -4.98
CA THR A 120 8.35 5.60 -4.91
C THR A 120 7.54 4.39 -4.48
N LYS A 121 8.07 3.18 -4.67
CA LYS A 121 7.33 1.90 -4.53
C LYS A 121 6.03 1.88 -5.34
N TRP A 122 6.00 2.62 -6.45
CA TRP A 122 4.84 2.70 -7.32
C TRP A 122 4.77 1.47 -8.22
N ASP A 123 3.67 0.73 -8.13
CA ASP A 123 3.52 -0.57 -8.82
C ASP A 123 3.55 -0.42 -10.35
N SER A 124 3.09 0.71 -10.89
CA SER A 124 3.09 0.98 -12.34
C SER A 124 4.39 1.61 -12.85
N ALA A 125 5.44 1.65 -12.04
CA ALA A 125 6.73 2.19 -12.46
C ALA A 125 7.37 1.37 -13.59
N SER A 126 7.11 0.07 -13.67
CA SER A 126 7.59 -0.77 -14.79
C SER A 126 6.93 -0.39 -16.13
N GLU A 127 5.62 -0.08 -16.11
CA GLU A 127 4.83 0.25 -17.31
C GLU A 127 5.05 1.70 -17.76
N HIS A 128 5.01 2.64 -16.82
CA HIS A 128 5.03 4.07 -17.12
C HIS A 128 6.39 4.73 -16.84
N GLY A 129 7.34 4.01 -16.25
CA GLY A 129 8.61 4.57 -15.80
C GLY A 129 9.40 5.24 -16.91
N ALA A 130 9.39 4.70 -18.13
CA ALA A 130 10.09 5.31 -19.26
C ALA A 130 9.59 6.74 -19.55
N ALA A 131 8.26 6.97 -19.52
CA ALA A 131 7.68 8.29 -19.71
C ALA A 131 8.05 9.25 -18.56
N ILE A 132 8.03 8.74 -17.32
CA ILE A 132 8.40 9.53 -16.14
C ILE A 132 9.87 9.92 -16.16
N ILE A 133 10.77 8.99 -16.52
CA ILE A 133 12.21 9.27 -16.65
C ILE A 133 12.46 10.32 -17.74
N ALA A 134 11.73 10.28 -18.86
CA ALA A 134 11.84 11.30 -19.90
C ALA A 134 11.44 12.69 -19.37
N ILE A 135 10.32 12.78 -18.64
CA ILE A 135 9.87 14.04 -18.00
C ILE A 135 10.91 14.54 -16.99
N ILE A 136 11.47 13.66 -16.15
CA ILE A 136 12.51 14.04 -15.19
C ILE A 136 13.75 14.59 -15.91
N THR A 137 14.17 13.93 -17.00
CA THR A 137 15.39 14.30 -17.74
C THR A 137 15.25 15.64 -18.45
N GLU A 138 14.04 16.03 -18.86
CA GLU A 138 13.76 17.35 -19.45
C GLU A 138 14.01 18.49 -18.46
N HIS A 139 13.65 18.28 -17.19
CA HIS A 139 13.81 19.29 -16.13
C HIS A 139 15.16 19.23 -15.42
N TYR A 140 15.73 18.03 -15.29
CA TYR A 140 17.00 17.76 -14.63
C TYR A 140 17.92 16.98 -15.58
N PRO A 141 18.48 17.64 -16.62
CA PRO A 141 19.38 16.99 -17.56
C PRO A 141 20.64 16.50 -16.86
N LEU A 142 21.24 15.44 -17.41
CA LEU A 142 22.53 14.96 -16.94
C LEU A 142 23.60 16.05 -17.19
N PRO A 143 24.50 16.29 -16.22
CA PRO A 143 25.66 17.14 -16.44
C PRO A 143 26.64 16.53 -17.45
#